data_AF-F2ANM5-F1
#
_entry.id   AF-F2ANM5-F1
#
_cell.length_a   1.000
_cell.length_b   1.000
_cell.length_c   1.000
_cell.angle_alpha   90.00
_cell.angle_beta   90.00
_cell.angle_gamma   90.00
#
_symmetry.space_group_name_H-M   'P 1'
#
loop_
_entity.id
_entity.type
_entity.pdbx_description
1 polymer ?
#
loop_
_entity_poly.entity_id
_entity_poly.type
_entity_poly.pdbx_seq_one_letter_code
_entity_poly.pdbx_strand_id
1 'polypeptide(L)'
;MRLIKRVDVPTFDVFMTSVRAELNEAVEQLELHFDELIDQARERLGDLFDPADYDMNLHRLFGIEWDYPSCNPPEYLLQVSPQLYYSECSRVQRRFDEAVKLAEQAFADELEQLVTHLGERLRGDGDGSPKVFRDSAVTNLAEFLDRFQRLNIRSDDQLDRLVADARRIVGGVVPQQLREQSELRQRVATELSRVEASLEGWMTERPRRSILRRSR
;
A
#
# COMPACT_ATOMS: atom_id res chain seq x y z
N MET A 1 6.08 5.95 -8.27
CA MET A 1 7.33 5.33 -7.79
C MET A 1 7.07 4.80 -6.40
N ARG A 2 7.43 3.55 -6.11
CA ARG A 2 7.31 2.97 -4.76
C ARG A 2 8.71 2.81 -4.17
N LEU A 3 8.81 2.85 -2.85
CA LEU A 3 10.08 2.73 -2.15
C LEU A 3 10.26 1.30 -1.65
N ILE A 4 11.47 0.79 -1.81
CA ILE A 4 11.91 -0.49 -1.27
C ILE A 4 13.24 -0.27 -0.57
N LYS A 5 13.47 -0.96 0.55
CA LYS A 5 14.78 -0.91 1.19
C LYS A 5 15.81 -1.59 0.29
N ARG A 6 16.99 -0.99 0.20
CA ARG A 6 18.09 -1.51 -0.63
C ARG A 6 18.45 -2.97 -0.28
N VAL A 7 18.31 -3.37 0.98
CA VAL A 7 18.58 -4.74 1.44
C VAL A 7 17.57 -5.76 0.94
N ASP A 8 16.34 -5.31 0.62
CA ASP A 8 15.23 -6.17 0.18
C ASP A 8 15.17 -6.29 -1.36
N VAL A 9 15.92 -5.46 -2.09
CA VAL A 9 15.97 -5.47 -3.56
C VAL A 9 16.26 -6.87 -4.13
N PRO A 10 17.27 -7.62 -3.65
CA PRO A 10 17.53 -8.96 -4.19
C PRO A 10 16.35 -9.92 -4.00
N THR A 11 15.70 -9.88 -2.83
CA THR A 11 14.53 -10.72 -2.53
C THR A 11 13.34 -10.35 -3.40
N PHE A 12 13.11 -9.04 -3.60
CA PHE A 12 12.06 -8.54 -4.47
C PHE A 12 12.30 -8.88 -5.94
N ASP A 13 13.54 -8.82 -6.42
CA ASP A 13 13.87 -9.23 -7.79
C ASP A 13 13.58 -10.71 -8.03
N VAL A 14 13.92 -11.57 -7.08
CA VAL A 14 13.61 -13.01 -7.16
C VAL A 14 12.09 -13.21 -7.21
N PHE A 15 11.35 -12.56 -6.32
CA PHE A 15 9.89 -12.66 -6.27
C PHE A 15 9.22 -12.12 -7.55
N MET A 16 9.59 -10.93 -8.01
CA MET A 16 9.02 -10.36 -9.23
C MET A 16 9.37 -11.19 -10.47
N THR A 17 10.55 -11.82 -10.49
CA THR A 17 10.92 -12.76 -11.56
C THR A 17 10.04 -14.00 -11.54
N SER A 18 9.71 -14.55 -10.37
CA SER A 18 8.78 -15.69 -10.29
C SER A 18 7.37 -15.29 -10.74
N VAL A 19 6.86 -14.14 -10.29
CA VAL A 19 5.55 -13.62 -10.71
C VAL A 19 5.49 -13.39 -12.22
N ARG A 20 6.56 -12.89 -12.83
CA ARG A 20 6.64 -12.74 -14.29
C ARG A 20 6.62 -14.10 -15.00
N ALA A 21 7.29 -15.11 -14.44
CA ALA A 21 7.27 -16.46 -15.01
C ALA A 21 5.87 -17.09 -14.91
N GLU A 22 5.22 -16.97 -13.75
CA GLU A 22 3.83 -17.42 -13.53
C GLU A 22 2.85 -16.72 -14.48
N LEU A 23 3.00 -15.41 -14.70
CA LEU A 23 2.19 -14.67 -15.66
C LEU A 23 2.40 -15.19 -17.08
N ASN A 24 3.66 -15.41 -17.48
CA ASN A 24 3.96 -15.93 -18.82
C ASN A 24 3.34 -17.31 -19.03
N GLU A 25 3.45 -18.21 -18.04
CA GLU A 25 2.81 -19.52 -18.09
C GLU A 25 1.28 -19.40 -18.20
N ALA A 26 0.66 -18.50 -17.43
CA ALA A 26 -0.78 -18.26 -17.52
C ALA A 26 -1.20 -17.69 -18.88
N VAL A 27 -0.39 -16.83 -19.48
CA VAL A 27 -0.62 -16.30 -20.84
C VAL A 27 -0.48 -17.39 -21.89
N GLU A 28 0.52 -18.27 -21.77
CA GLU A 28 0.67 -19.44 -22.66
C GLU A 28 -0.54 -20.38 -22.55
N GLN A 29 -1.04 -20.64 -21.33
CA GLN A 29 -2.26 -21.42 -21.14
C GLN A 29 -3.49 -20.75 -21.73
N LEU A 30 -3.60 -19.42 -21.62
CA LEU A 30 -4.68 -18.66 -22.24
C LEU A 30 -4.60 -18.75 -23.77
N GLU A 31 -3.41 -18.63 -24.34
CA GLU A 31 -3.18 -18.70 -25.79
C GLU A 31 -3.66 -20.03 -26.39
N LEU A 32 -3.43 -21.15 -25.68
CA LEU A 32 -3.92 -22.47 -26.09
C LEU A 32 -5.45 -22.56 -26.26
N HIS A 33 -6.20 -21.76 -25.49
CA HIS A 33 -7.67 -21.76 -25.49
C HIS A 33 -8.27 -20.47 -26.08
N PHE A 34 -7.44 -19.55 -26.57
CA PHE A 34 -7.91 -18.21 -26.95
C PHE A 34 -8.84 -18.26 -28.16
N ASP A 35 -8.54 -19.11 -29.14
CA ASP A 35 -9.40 -19.33 -30.31
C ASP A 35 -10.79 -19.84 -29.92
N GLU A 36 -10.86 -20.79 -28.98
CA GLU A 36 -12.14 -21.32 -28.47
C GLU A 36 -12.96 -20.23 -27.77
N LEU A 37 -12.31 -19.32 -27.04
CA LEU A 37 -12.96 -18.18 -26.41
C LEU A 37 -13.46 -17.16 -27.44
N ILE A 38 -12.73 -16.93 -28.52
CA ILE A 38 -13.15 -16.06 -29.63
C ILE A 38 -14.37 -16.66 -30.34
N ASP A 39 -14.36 -17.97 -30.61
CA ASP A 39 -15.49 -18.64 -31.26
C ASP A 39 -16.75 -18.60 -30.38
N GLN A 40 -16.61 -18.82 -29.07
CA GLN A 40 -17.73 -18.63 -28.12
C GLN A 40 -18.22 -17.18 -28.09
N ALA A 41 -17.31 -16.20 -28.14
CA ALA A 41 -17.67 -14.79 -28.20
C ALA A 41 -18.41 -14.46 -29.49
N ARG A 42 -18.00 -15.04 -30.63
CA ARG A 42 -18.67 -14.90 -31.93
C ARG A 42 -20.09 -15.45 -31.88
N GLU A 43 -20.30 -16.64 -31.34
CA GLU A 43 -21.63 -17.23 -31.18
C GLU A 43 -22.54 -16.37 -30.29
N ARG A 44 -21.99 -15.84 -29.19
CA ARG A 44 -22.75 -15.04 -28.21
C ARG A 44 -23.10 -13.65 -28.71
N LEU A 45 -22.18 -13.00 -29.43
CA LEU A 45 -22.32 -11.60 -29.85
C LEU A 45 -22.99 -11.46 -31.23
N GLY A 46 -22.95 -12.50 -32.08
CA GLY A 46 -23.56 -12.48 -33.39
C GLY A 46 -23.10 -11.28 -34.22
N ASP A 47 -24.05 -10.44 -34.65
CA ASP A 47 -23.78 -9.25 -35.46
C ASP A 47 -22.94 -8.17 -34.74
N LEU A 48 -22.80 -8.25 -33.41
CA LEU A 48 -21.96 -7.34 -32.62
C LEU A 48 -20.51 -7.83 -32.50
N PHE A 49 -20.17 -9.00 -33.05
CA PHE A 49 -18.81 -9.52 -33.02
C PHE A 49 -17.90 -8.75 -33.99
N ASP A 50 -16.82 -8.16 -33.46
CA ASP A 50 -15.72 -7.60 -34.25
C ASP A 50 -14.43 -8.40 -34.00
N PRO A 51 -13.84 -9.06 -35.01
CA PRO A 51 -12.54 -9.73 -34.87
C PRO A 51 -11.41 -8.80 -34.42
N ALA A 52 -11.48 -7.49 -34.73
CA ALA A 52 -10.44 -6.53 -34.40
C ALA A 52 -10.33 -6.24 -32.90
N ASP A 53 -11.36 -6.60 -32.11
CA ASP A 53 -11.35 -6.46 -30.66
C ASP A 53 -10.46 -7.51 -29.96
N TYR A 54 -9.96 -8.51 -30.69
CA TYR A 54 -9.20 -9.63 -30.16
C TYR A 54 -7.79 -9.67 -30.78
N ASP A 55 -6.79 -9.20 -30.04
CA ASP A 55 -5.38 -9.30 -30.46
C ASP A 55 -4.87 -10.73 -30.21
N MET A 56 -4.40 -11.38 -31.28
CA MET A 56 -3.85 -12.73 -31.22
C MET A 56 -2.47 -12.78 -30.53
N ASN A 57 -1.82 -11.64 -30.34
CA ASN A 57 -0.53 -11.56 -29.65
C ASN A 57 -0.72 -11.21 -28.16
N LEU A 58 -1.17 -12.20 -27.37
CA LEU A 58 -1.46 -12.01 -25.95
C LEU A 58 -0.25 -11.54 -25.13
N HIS A 59 0.97 -11.92 -25.53
CA HIS A 59 2.21 -11.45 -24.90
C HIS A 59 2.43 -9.93 -24.98
N ARG A 60 1.73 -9.22 -25.88
CA ARG A 60 1.75 -7.75 -25.91
C ARG A 60 0.74 -7.11 -24.97
N LEU A 61 -0.32 -7.85 -24.65
CA LEU A 61 -1.40 -7.36 -23.78
C LEU A 61 -1.05 -7.55 -22.29
N PHE A 62 -0.28 -8.59 -21.98
CA PHE A 62 0.07 -8.97 -20.62
C PHE A 62 1.57 -8.88 -20.41
N GLY A 63 2.00 -8.08 -19.44
CA GLY A 63 3.41 -7.95 -19.08
C GLY A 63 3.60 -7.24 -17.76
N ILE A 64 4.71 -7.55 -17.10
CA ILE A 64 5.15 -6.90 -15.86
C ILE A 64 6.60 -6.45 -16.05
N GLU A 65 6.83 -5.16 -15.84
CA GLU A 65 8.15 -4.54 -15.89
C GLU A 65 8.42 -3.79 -14.58
N TRP A 66 9.68 -3.85 -14.12
CA TRP A 66 10.16 -3.07 -12.99
C TRP A 66 11.61 -2.66 -13.24
N ASP A 67 11.98 -1.47 -12.76
CA ASP A 67 13.34 -0.95 -12.84
C ASP A 67 13.73 -0.25 -11.52
N TYR A 68 15.04 -0.02 -11.37
CA TYR A 68 15.62 0.74 -10.26
C TYR A 68 16.30 1.98 -10.84
N PRO A 69 15.57 3.11 -10.98
CA PRO A 69 16.16 4.31 -11.56
C PRO A 69 17.35 4.77 -10.72
N SER A 70 18.46 5.15 -11.37
CA SER A 70 19.63 5.67 -10.68
C SER A 70 19.25 6.90 -9.85
N CYS A 71 19.50 6.84 -8.54
CA CYS A 71 19.34 7.99 -7.66
C CYS A 71 20.48 9.01 -7.78
N ASN A 72 21.54 8.68 -8.52
CA ASN A 72 22.68 9.56 -8.74
C ASN A 72 22.72 10.02 -10.20
N PRO A 73 22.96 11.32 -10.46
CA PRO A 73 23.26 11.77 -11.81
C PRO A 73 24.60 11.19 -12.28
N PRO A 74 24.76 10.90 -13.59
CA PRO A 74 26.02 10.43 -14.13
C PRO A 74 27.18 11.40 -13.86
N GLU A 75 28.32 10.89 -13.37
CA GLU A 75 29.49 11.71 -13.04
C GLU A 75 30.03 12.52 -14.21
N TYR A 76 29.88 12.05 -15.45
CA TYR A 76 30.32 12.80 -16.64
C TYR A 76 29.58 14.14 -16.79
N LEU A 77 28.38 14.31 -16.20
CA LEU A 77 27.67 15.58 -16.21
C LEU A 77 28.41 16.66 -15.42
N LEU A 78 29.23 16.31 -14.42
CA LEU A 78 30.09 17.29 -13.73
C LEU A 78 31.12 17.91 -14.67
N GLN A 79 31.60 17.15 -15.66
CA GLN A 79 32.59 17.60 -16.63
C GLN A 79 31.96 18.37 -17.80
N VAL A 80 30.73 18.02 -18.19
CA VAL A 80 30.02 18.64 -19.33
C VAL A 80 29.25 19.89 -18.91
N SER A 81 28.53 19.84 -17.78
CA SER A 81 27.79 20.97 -17.24
C SER A 81 27.46 20.74 -15.76
N PRO A 82 28.23 21.36 -14.84
CA PRO A 82 27.95 21.32 -13.41
C PRO A 82 26.51 21.77 -13.09
N GLN A 83 25.97 22.74 -13.83
CA GLN A 83 24.61 23.22 -13.65
C GLN A 83 23.56 22.14 -13.96
N LEU A 84 23.75 21.37 -15.05
CA LEU A 84 22.87 20.25 -15.37
C LEU A 84 22.96 19.14 -14.32
N TYR A 85 24.17 18.81 -13.85
CA TYR A 85 24.37 17.84 -12.77
C TYR A 85 23.60 18.21 -11.49
N TYR A 86 23.76 19.44 -10.99
CA TYR A 86 23.03 19.89 -9.79
C TYR A 86 21.51 19.93 -10.01
N SER A 87 21.05 20.31 -11.21
CA SER A 87 19.62 20.31 -11.53
C SER A 87 19.01 18.90 -11.55
N GLU A 88 19.76 17.91 -12.02
CA GLU A 88 19.38 16.49 -12.01
C GLU A 88 19.39 15.92 -10.59
N CYS A 89 20.40 16.25 -9.77
CA CYS A 89 20.38 15.94 -8.33
C CYS A 89 19.10 16.46 -7.66
N SER A 90 18.77 17.75 -7.85
CA SER A 90 17.57 18.35 -7.26
C SER A 90 16.27 17.77 -7.81
N ARG A 91 16.26 17.30 -9.06
CA ARG A 91 15.10 16.61 -9.67
C ARG A 91 14.88 15.24 -9.04
N VAL A 92 15.95 14.45 -8.88
CA VAL A 92 15.89 13.13 -8.24
C VAL A 92 15.52 13.26 -6.77
N GLN A 93 16.12 14.21 -6.04
CA GLN A 93 15.79 14.48 -4.64
C GLN A 93 14.30 14.82 -4.47
N ARG A 94 13.74 15.73 -5.28
CA ARG A 94 12.31 16.07 -5.22
C ARG A 94 11.40 14.87 -5.50
N ARG A 95 11.77 14.00 -6.45
CA ARG A 95 11.02 12.77 -6.75
C ARG A 95 11.07 11.77 -5.58
N PHE A 96 12.21 11.68 -4.92
CA PHE A 96 12.37 10.85 -3.73
C PHE A 96 11.53 11.39 -2.58
N ASP A 97 11.60 12.70 -2.31
CA ASP A 97 10.78 13.36 -1.29
C ASP A 97 9.28 13.18 -1.55
N GLU A 98 8.84 13.25 -2.82
CA GLU A 98 7.47 12.97 -3.21
C GLU A 98 7.09 11.51 -2.96
N ALA A 99 7.95 10.55 -3.32
CA ALA A 99 7.72 9.13 -3.08
C ALA A 99 7.64 8.80 -1.59
N VAL A 100 8.48 9.44 -0.75
CA VAL A 100 8.44 9.31 0.72
C VAL A 100 7.10 9.82 1.24
N LYS A 101 6.67 11.01 0.83
CA LYS A 101 5.37 11.57 1.23
C LYS A 101 4.19 10.69 0.83
N LEU A 102 4.23 10.10 -0.37
CA LEU A 102 3.18 9.18 -0.83
C LEU A 102 3.14 7.90 0.00
N ALA A 103 4.30 7.35 0.35
CA ALA A 103 4.38 6.19 1.21
C ALA A 103 3.83 6.51 2.61
N GLU A 104 4.25 7.63 3.21
CA GLU A 104 3.75 8.10 4.50
C GLU A 104 2.24 8.30 4.52
N GLN A 105 1.67 8.91 3.47
CA GLN A 105 0.22 9.08 3.37
C GLN A 105 -0.50 7.73 3.30
N ALA A 106 -0.05 6.82 2.45
CA ALA A 106 -0.65 5.49 2.32
C ALA A 106 -0.60 4.71 3.65
N PHE A 107 0.50 4.84 4.41
CA PHE A 107 0.59 4.23 5.74
C PHE A 107 -0.34 4.87 6.75
N ALA A 108 -0.44 6.20 6.75
CA ALA A 108 -1.37 6.90 7.64
C ALA A 108 -2.82 6.50 7.36
N ASP A 109 -3.20 6.41 6.08
CA ASP A 109 -4.53 5.95 5.66
C ASP A 109 -4.79 4.49 6.13
N GLU A 110 -3.83 3.58 5.99
CA GLU A 110 -3.98 2.18 6.46
C GLU A 110 -4.03 2.09 7.98
N LEU A 111 -3.23 2.90 8.70
CA LEU A 111 -3.24 2.96 10.17
C LEU A 111 -4.58 3.49 10.69
N GLU A 112 -5.10 4.56 10.09
CA GLU A 112 -6.41 5.15 10.41
C GLU A 112 -7.49 4.06 10.31
N GLN A 113 -7.56 3.37 9.17
CA GLN A 113 -8.55 2.30 8.96
C GLN A 113 -8.45 1.18 10.01
N LEU A 114 -7.25 0.74 10.36
CA LEU A 114 -7.06 -0.34 11.35
C LEU A 114 -7.42 0.11 12.77
N VAL A 115 -7.02 1.32 13.16
CA VAL A 115 -7.31 1.89 14.49
C VAL A 115 -8.80 2.16 14.65
N THR A 116 -9.45 2.78 13.67
CA THR A 116 -10.91 3.01 13.66
C THR A 116 -11.66 1.68 13.73
N HIS A 117 -11.28 0.70 12.89
CA HIS A 117 -11.93 -0.61 12.88
C HIS A 117 -11.81 -1.32 14.24
N LEU A 118 -10.64 -1.29 14.87
CA LEU A 118 -10.45 -1.87 16.19
C LEU A 118 -11.23 -1.11 17.26
N GLY A 119 -11.20 0.23 17.23
CA GLY A 119 -11.95 1.09 18.16
C GLY A 119 -13.45 0.84 18.13
N GLU A 120 -14.05 0.78 16.94
CA GLU A 120 -15.47 0.44 16.75
C GLU A 120 -15.83 -0.93 17.31
N ARG A 121 -14.97 -1.93 17.08
CA ARG A 121 -15.20 -3.31 17.57
C ARG A 121 -15.13 -3.40 19.08
N LEU A 122 -14.29 -2.58 19.72
CA LEU A 122 -14.15 -2.55 21.17
C LEU A 122 -15.28 -1.78 21.86
N ARG A 123 -15.83 -0.74 21.22
CA ARG A 123 -16.96 0.06 21.76
C ARG A 123 -18.30 -0.67 21.67
N GLY A 124 -18.49 -1.53 20.67
CA GLY A 124 -19.79 -2.19 20.42
C GLY A 124 -20.79 -1.26 19.72
N ASP A 125 -22.06 -1.68 19.57
CA ASP A 125 -23.12 -0.78 19.09
C ASP A 125 -23.73 0.03 20.24
N GLY A 126 -24.29 1.20 19.91
CA GLY A 126 -24.93 2.12 20.86
C GLY A 126 -26.15 1.54 21.61
N ASP A 127 -26.56 0.32 21.28
CA ASP A 127 -27.65 -0.45 21.90
C ASP A 127 -27.16 -1.49 22.93
N GLY A 128 -25.87 -1.44 23.30
CA GLY A 128 -25.29 -2.29 24.36
C GLY A 128 -24.98 -3.74 23.96
N SER A 129 -25.25 -4.12 22.72
CA SER A 129 -24.89 -5.44 22.17
C SER A 129 -23.42 -5.44 21.68
N PRO A 130 -22.55 -6.35 22.17
CA PRO A 130 -21.17 -6.39 21.73
C PRO A 130 -21.07 -6.84 20.26
N LYS A 131 -20.45 -6.01 19.41
CA LYS A 131 -20.02 -6.44 18.07
C LYS A 131 -19.05 -7.61 18.24
N VAL A 132 -19.14 -8.60 17.34
CA VAL A 132 -18.24 -9.77 17.37
C VAL A 132 -16.79 -9.28 17.26
N PHE A 133 -16.05 -9.46 18.36
CA PHE A 133 -14.63 -9.15 18.46
C PHE A 133 -13.80 -10.38 18.10
N ARG A 134 -13.06 -10.26 16.99
CA ARG A 134 -12.16 -11.32 16.49
C ARG A 134 -10.72 -11.00 16.87
N ASP A 135 -9.97 -12.03 17.24
CA ASP A 135 -8.56 -11.90 17.63
C ASP A 135 -7.71 -11.31 16.50
N SER A 136 -8.11 -11.59 15.25
CA SER A 136 -7.49 -11.06 14.04
C SER A 136 -7.43 -9.53 14.02
N ALA A 137 -8.36 -8.80 14.65
CA ALA A 137 -8.30 -7.34 14.65
C ALA A 137 -7.08 -6.78 15.40
N VAL A 138 -6.70 -7.43 16.51
CA VAL A 138 -5.51 -7.07 17.30
C VAL A 138 -4.25 -7.55 16.59
N THR A 139 -4.25 -8.80 16.10
CA THR A 139 -3.09 -9.37 15.40
C THR A 139 -2.77 -8.58 14.12
N ASN A 140 -3.77 -8.23 13.31
CA ASN A 140 -3.57 -7.47 12.07
C ASN A 140 -2.96 -6.08 12.34
N LEU A 141 -3.45 -5.38 13.38
CA LEU A 141 -2.89 -4.09 13.76
C LEU A 141 -1.45 -4.23 14.29
N ALA A 142 -1.18 -5.24 15.11
CA ALA A 142 0.18 -5.50 15.61
C ALA A 142 1.16 -5.84 14.47
N GLU A 143 0.75 -6.68 13.53
CA GLU A 143 1.54 -7.02 12.33
C GLU A 143 1.77 -5.80 11.44
N PHE A 144 0.75 -4.97 11.22
CA PHE A 144 0.89 -3.71 10.48
C PHE A 144 1.92 -2.78 11.14
N LEU A 145 1.86 -2.60 12.46
CA LEU A 145 2.81 -1.76 13.20
C LEU A 145 4.26 -2.31 13.13
N ASP A 146 4.44 -3.63 13.10
CA ASP A 146 5.76 -4.23 12.90
C ASP A 146 6.27 -4.02 11.45
N ARG A 147 5.40 -4.22 10.45
CA ARG A 147 5.70 -3.91 9.05
C ARG A 147 6.09 -2.45 8.87
N PHE A 148 5.39 -1.53 9.53
CA PHE A 148 5.70 -0.10 9.48
C PHE A 148 7.13 0.17 9.93
N GLN A 149 7.57 -0.34 11.07
CA GLN A 149 8.96 -0.12 11.52
C GLN A 149 10.01 -0.66 10.55
N ARG A 150 9.67 -1.76 9.86
CA ARG A 150 10.54 -2.33 8.82
C ARG A 150 10.51 -1.56 7.52
N LEU A 151 9.56 -0.66 7.28
CA LEU A 151 9.46 0.09 6.02
C LEU A 151 9.71 1.59 6.21
N ASN A 152 9.61 2.07 7.44
CA ASN A 152 9.75 3.46 7.78
C ASN A 152 11.17 3.97 7.50
N ILE A 153 11.22 5.10 6.80
CA ILE A 153 12.43 5.84 6.41
C ILE A 153 12.84 6.81 7.53
N ARG A 154 12.08 6.88 8.64
CA ARG A 154 12.24 7.83 9.76
C ARG A 154 12.23 9.28 9.27
N SER A 155 11.30 9.58 8.39
CA SER A 155 11.16 10.89 7.75
C SER A 155 10.19 11.82 8.50
N ASP A 156 9.47 11.31 9.51
CA ASP A 156 8.54 12.11 10.32
C ASP A 156 8.50 11.62 11.79
N ASP A 157 9.05 12.42 12.70
CA ASP A 157 9.11 12.13 14.15
C ASP A 157 7.72 12.06 14.80
N GLN A 158 6.71 12.76 14.25
CA GLN A 158 5.35 12.77 14.80
C GLN A 158 4.62 11.48 14.44
N LEU A 159 4.74 11.03 13.18
CA LEU A 159 4.21 9.73 12.76
C LEU A 159 4.87 8.57 13.55
N ASP A 160 6.17 8.67 13.81
CA ASP A 160 6.91 7.69 14.62
C ASP A 160 6.37 7.58 16.05
N ARG A 161 6.02 8.72 16.66
CA ARG A 161 5.40 8.75 17.99
C ARG A 161 4.01 8.12 17.98
N LEU A 162 3.18 8.42 16.98
CA LEU A 162 1.84 7.84 16.86
C LEU A 162 1.88 6.32 16.73
N VAL A 163 2.80 5.79 15.91
CA VAL A 163 3.02 4.35 15.76
C VAL A 163 3.53 3.73 17.07
N ALA A 164 4.45 4.39 17.77
CA ALA A 164 4.95 3.92 19.06
C ALA A 164 3.83 3.87 20.12
N ASP A 165 2.95 4.87 20.16
CA ASP A 165 1.80 4.91 21.04
C ASP A 165 0.80 3.80 20.72
N ALA A 166 0.43 3.62 19.45
CA ALA A 166 -0.43 2.53 19.01
C ALA A 166 0.15 1.16 19.42
N ARG A 167 1.46 0.96 19.25
CA ARG A 167 2.14 -0.29 19.63
C ARG A 167 2.14 -0.52 21.13
N ARG A 168 2.30 0.53 21.94
CA ARG A 168 2.23 0.44 23.41
C ARG A 168 0.84 0.01 23.87
N ILE A 169 -0.21 0.55 23.23
CA ILE A 169 -1.60 0.22 23.55
C ILE A 169 -1.92 -1.24 23.19
N VAL A 170 -1.49 -1.71 22.02
CA VAL A 170 -1.88 -3.01 21.47
C VAL A 170 -0.93 -4.14 21.91
N GLY A 171 0.36 -3.86 22.05
CA GLY A 171 1.41 -4.86 22.26
C GLY A 171 1.39 -5.56 23.62
N GLY A 172 0.71 -4.99 24.61
CA GLY A 172 0.53 -5.60 25.94
C GLY A 172 -0.81 -6.32 26.13
N VAL A 173 -1.67 -6.33 25.11
CA VAL A 173 -3.07 -6.72 25.26
C VAL A 173 -3.32 -8.08 24.61
N VAL A 174 -3.75 -9.05 25.40
CA VAL A 174 -4.15 -10.36 24.89
C VAL A 174 -5.62 -10.29 24.43
N PRO A 175 -5.97 -10.74 23.21
CA PRO A 175 -7.35 -10.67 22.71
C PRO A 175 -8.39 -11.31 23.63
N GLN A 176 -8.03 -12.39 24.32
CA GLN A 176 -8.90 -13.04 25.30
C GLN A 176 -9.23 -12.12 26.50
N GLN A 177 -8.26 -11.34 26.98
CA GLN A 177 -8.48 -10.37 28.06
C GLN A 177 -9.45 -9.25 27.63
N LEU A 178 -9.40 -8.83 26.36
CA LEU A 178 -10.35 -7.87 25.81
C LEU A 178 -11.78 -8.40 25.73
N ARG A 179 -11.98 -9.72 25.65
CA ARG A 179 -13.31 -10.33 25.70
C ARG A 179 -13.85 -10.36 27.13
N GLU A 180 -13.01 -10.80 28.06
CA GLU A 180 -13.38 -11.08 29.45
C GLU A 180 -13.45 -9.82 30.33
N GLN A 181 -12.63 -8.80 30.04
CA GLN A 181 -12.47 -7.61 30.89
C GLN A 181 -13.05 -6.37 30.20
N SER A 182 -14.26 -5.99 30.60
CA SER A 182 -14.95 -4.80 30.06
C SER A 182 -14.19 -3.50 30.32
N GLU A 183 -13.57 -3.35 31.49
CA GLU A 183 -12.77 -2.17 31.84
C GLU A 183 -11.52 -2.01 30.95
N LEU A 184 -10.82 -3.13 30.68
CA LEU A 184 -9.65 -3.14 29.80
C LEU A 184 -10.07 -2.77 28.37
N ARG A 185 -11.17 -3.37 27.88
CA ARG A 185 -11.73 -3.06 26.57
C ARG A 185 -12.09 -1.58 26.42
N GLN A 186 -12.74 -0.99 27.42
CA GLN A 186 -13.09 0.44 27.40
C GLN A 186 -11.84 1.34 27.44
N ARG A 187 -10.82 0.96 28.22
CA ARG A 187 -9.55 1.69 28.29
C ARG A 187 -8.84 1.69 26.94
N VAL A 188 -8.67 0.52 26.33
CA VAL A 188 -8.02 0.37 25.02
C VAL A 188 -8.79 1.12 23.93
N ALA A 189 -10.13 1.04 23.93
CA ALA A 189 -10.95 1.80 22.99
C ALA A 189 -10.76 3.32 23.15
N THR A 190 -10.63 3.81 24.39
CA THR A 190 -10.40 5.23 24.67
C THR A 190 -9.01 5.68 24.22
N GLU A 191 -7.98 4.87 24.47
CA GLU A 191 -6.61 5.17 24.05
C GLU A 191 -6.47 5.14 22.53
N LEU A 192 -7.07 4.17 21.84
CA LEU A 192 -7.05 4.09 20.37
C LEU A 192 -7.72 5.30 19.72
N SER A 193 -8.82 5.80 20.27
CA SER A 193 -9.45 6.99 19.70
C SER A 193 -8.68 8.29 19.94
N ARG A 194 -7.77 8.33 20.92
CA ARG A 194 -6.81 9.43 21.02
C ARG A 194 -5.76 9.35 19.91
N VAL A 195 -5.30 8.14 19.58
CA VAL A 195 -4.37 7.92 18.45
C VAL A 195 -5.04 8.29 17.14
N GLU A 196 -6.29 7.85 16.92
CA GLU A 196 -7.13 8.19 15.77
C GLU A 196 -7.24 9.71 15.58
N ALA A 197 -7.68 10.45 16.61
CA ALA A 197 -7.81 11.91 16.53
C ALA A 197 -6.47 12.63 16.28
N SER A 198 -5.38 12.11 16.85
CA SER A 198 -4.03 12.67 16.63
C SER A 198 -3.53 12.39 15.21
N LEU A 199 -3.88 11.22 14.64
CA LEU A 199 -3.58 10.84 13.27
C LEU A 199 -4.38 11.69 12.27
N GLU A 200 -5.69 11.86 12.49
CA GLU A 200 -6.54 12.75 11.67
C GLU A 200 -6.00 14.20 11.65
N GLY A 201 -5.55 14.70 12.80
CA GLY A 201 -4.90 16.01 12.92
C GLY A 201 -3.63 16.09 12.06
N TRP A 202 -2.73 15.11 12.20
CA TRP A 202 -1.51 15.03 11.40
C TRP A 202 -1.78 14.95 9.89
N MET A 203 -2.82 14.20 9.49
CA MET A 203 -3.21 14.09 8.08
C MET A 203 -3.84 15.37 7.51
N THR A 204 -4.46 16.19 8.36
CA THR A 204 -5.11 17.45 7.96
C THR A 204 -4.11 18.61 7.85
N GLU A 205 -3.07 18.61 8.68
CA GLU A 205 -1.99 19.60 8.64
C GLU A 205 -1.09 19.46 7.40
N ARG A 206 -1.08 18.29 6.76
CA ARG A 206 -0.41 18.08 5.47
C ARG A 206 -1.34 18.44 4.30
N PRO A 207 -0.86 19.15 3.26
CA PRO A 207 -1.66 19.41 2.08
C PRO A 207 -1.96 18.08 1.35
N ARG A 208 -3.15 17.52 1.61
CA ARG A 208 -3.70 16.37 0.86
C ARG A 208 -3.81 16.78 -0.61
N ARG A 209 -3.22 15.99 -1.54
CA ARG A 209 -3.41 16.21 -2.98
C ARG A 209 -4.90 16.07 -3.31
N SER A 210 -5.51 17.15 -3.74
CA SER A 210 -6.78 17.11 -4.46
C SER A 210 -6.58 16.33 -5.76
N ILE A 211 -7.07 15.09 -5.81
CA ILE A 211 -7.20 14.36 -7.07
C ILE A 211 -8.45 14.90 -7.75
N LEU A 212 -8.33 16.06 -8.40
CA LEU A 212 -9.32 16.49 -9.39
C LEU A 212 -9.26 15.51 -10.55
N ARG A 213 -10.07 14.45 -10.50
CA ARG A 213 -10.45 13.70 -11.71
C ARG A 213 -11.08 14.72 -12.64
N ARG A 214 -10.38 15.05 -13.73
CA ARG A 214 -10.92 15.84 -14.83
C ARG A 214 -12.15 15.08 -15.34
N SER A 215 -13.36 15.59 -15.10
CA SER A 215 -14.54 15.08 -15.79
C SER A 215 -14.31 15.30 -17.29
N ARG A 216 -14.70 14.30 -18.09
CA ARG A 216 -14.71 14.41 -19.55
C ARG A 216 -15.52 15.61 -20.00
#